data_AF-A0A820Z6U4-F1
#
_entry.id   AF-A0A820Z6U4-F1
#
_cell.length_a   1.000
_cell.length_b   1.000
_cell.length_c   1.000
_cell.angle_alpha   90.00
_cell.angle_beta   90.00
_cell.angle_gamma   90.00
#
_symmetry.space_group_name_H-M   'P 1'
#
loop_
_entity.id
_entity.type
_entity.pdbx_description
1 polymer ?
#
loop_
_entity_poly.entity_id
_entity_poly.type
_entity_poly.pdbx_seq_one_letter_code
_entity_poly.pdbx_strand_id
1 'polypeptide(L)'
;SDSGMEKTLSYEKLLSEFFLNIKTHLRSMKQLNHSSAYTKYDEYDLQLNERFSAIKKQVHLALCDSIDTPTVMENIRQLITTTNIYMNRTNATVNRLLLRNIAAYITGLIDIFGLNSSVPSTDDIGFTRSTEQQASAVNVEDIAMPYVEQFALFRDAVRTQAIEVKNKEILALCDHVRNEVLPELGVRLEDRTGTNKATIKFCDPEVLRREREQALLVEKSKQEEKERRKLEQQLAKEAKEAKKKTSKEKKNTNSKDSSQPVTVETVTEGATAMTIDNSEGIN
;
A
#
# COMPACT_ATOMS: atom_id res chain seq x y z
N SER A 1 -20.09 3.77 -6.16
CA SER A 1 -18.91 4.31 -6.86
C SER A 1 -17.62 3.95 -6.13
N ASP A 2 -17.42 2.67 -5.79
CA ASP A 2 -16.21 2.20 -5.07
C ASP A 2 -14.95 2.29 -5.92
N SER A 3 -15.06 1.94 -7.21
CA SER A 3 -13.93 1.95 -8.14
C SER A 3 -13.32 3.33 -8.37
N GLY A 4 -14.11 4.42 -8.23
CA GLY A 4 -13.60 5.80 -8.39
C GLY A 4 -12.75 6.26 -7.20
N MET A 5 -13.18 5.89 -5.98
CA MET A 5 -12.46 6.24 -4.75
C MET A 5 -11.13 5.47 -4.67
N GLU A 6 -11.13 4.18 -5.04
CA GLU A 6 -9.91 3.36 -5.08
C GLU A 6 -8.88 3.86 -6.11
N LYS A 7 -9.33 4.27 -7.30
CA LYS A 7 -8.46 4.90 -8.32
C LYS A 7 -7.83 6.20 -7.84
N THR A 8 -8.57 6.98 -7.05
CA THR A 8 -8.08 8.25 -6.50
C THR A 8 -7.02 8.01 -5.41
N LEU A 9 -7.29 7.10 -4.47
CA LEU A 9 -6.35 6.73 -3.41
C LEU A 9 -5.05 6.14 -3.95
N SER A 10 -5.14 5.27 -4.95
CA SER A 10 -3.95 4.69 -5.60
C SER A 10 -3.11 5.73 -6.34
N TYR A 11 -3.75 6.73 -6.95
CA TYR A 11 -3.05 7.84 -7.60
C TYR A 11 -2.37 8.76 -6.60
N GLU A 12 -3.04 9.07 -5.49
CA GLU A 12 -2.47 9.84 -4.39
C GLU A 12 -1.22 9.16 -3.80
N LYS A 13 -1.30 7.85 -3.57
CA LYS A 13 -0.17 7.04 -3.11
C LYS A 13 0.99 7.07 -4.11
N LEU A 14 0.68 6.99 -5.40
CA LEU A 14 1.68 7.08 -6.47
C LEU A 14 2.41 8.43 -6.44
N LEU A 15 1.69 9.54 -6.31
CA LEU A 15 2.27 10.89 -6.21
C LEU A 15 3.14 11.04 -4.98
N SER A 16 2.62 10.63 -3.82
CA SER A 16 3.32 10.73 -2.54
C SER A 16 4.63 9.97 -2.59
N GLU A 17 4.59 8.71 -3.03
CA GLU A 17 5.77 7.85 -3.14
C GLU A 17 6.79 8.41 -4.15
N PHE A 18 6.32 8.96 -5.28
CA PHE A 18 7.17 9.63 -6.27
C PHE A 18 7.94 10.81 -5.68
N PHE A 19 7.25 11.73 -4.98
CA PHE A 19 7.89 12.89 -4.38
C PHE A 19 8.88 12.49 -3.27
N LEU A 20 8.58 11.45 -2.49
CA LEU A 20 9.51 10.92 -1.48
C LEU A 20 10.80 10.36 -2.10
N ASN A 21 10.68 9.65 -3.21
CA ASN A 21 11.84 9.15 -3.95
C ASN A 21 12.69 10.30 -4.51
N ILE A 22 12.06 11.30 -5.11
CA ILE A 22 12.78 12.48 -5.62
C ILE A 22 13.45 13.25 -4.49
N LYS A 23 12.74 13.55 -3.39
CA LYS A 23 13.33 14.22 -2.22
C LYS A 23 14.54 13.47 -1.70
N THR A 24 14.48 12.14 -1.63
CA THR A 24 15.64 11.31 -1.25
C THR A 24 16.84 11.53 -2.19
N HIS A 25 16.63 11.47 -3.50
CA HIS A 25 17.70 11.70 -4.48
C HIS A 25 18.25 13.12 -4.43
N LEU A 26 17.39 14.13 -4.23
CA LEU A 26 17.77 15.53 -4.11
C LEU A 26 18.51 15.82 -2.80
N ARG A 27 18.14 15.20 -1.66
CA ARG A 27 18.83 15.34 -0.36
C ARG A 27 20.28 14.88 -0.43
N SER A 28 20.57 13.88 -1.25
CA SER A 28 21.96 13.46 -1.48
C SER A 28 22.79 14.52 -2.22
N MET A 29 22.19 15.63 -2.70
CA MET A 29 22.92 16.81 -3.14
C MET A 29 23.58 17.45 -1.93
N LYS A 30 24.83 17.09 -1.69
CA LYS A 30 25.77 18.05 -1.10
C LYS A 30 25.67 19.33 -1.92
N GLN A 31 25.56 20.47 -1.26
CA GLN A 31 25.58 21.82 -1.86
C GLN A 31 26.58 21.83 -3.03
N LEU A 32 26.07 21.66 -4.25
CA LEU A 32 26.93 21.57 -5.43
C LEU A 32 27.34 23.01 -5.71
N ASN A 33 28.65 23.28 -5.65
CA ASN A 33 29.20 24.49 -6.26
C ASN A 33 28.68 24.55 -7.70
N HIS A 34 28.25 25.73 -8.17
CA HIS A 34 27.55 25.93 -9.46
C HIS A 34 28.20 25.25 -10.68
N SER A 35 29.50 24.92 -10.62
CA SER A 35 30.23 24.22 -11.68
C SER A 35 30.01 22.69 -11.74
N SER A 36 29.62 22.04 -10.64
CA SER A 36 29.36 20.58 -10.59
C SER A 36 27.88 20.21 -10.74
N ALA A 37 27.00 21.21 -10.84
CA ALA A 37 25.57 21.00 -11.09
C ALA A 37 25.25 20.65 -12.55
N TYR A 38 26.17 20.97 -13.47
CA TYR A 38 26.05 20.64 -14.89
C TYR A 38 26.73 19.30 -15.19
N THR A 39 26.01 18.20 -14.90
CA THR A 39 26.41 16.88 -15.37
C THR A 39 26.13 16.78 -16.86
N LYS A 40 27.12 16.33 -17.64
CA LYS A 40 26.94 16.04 -19.07
C LYS A 40 25.79 15.02 -19.22
N TYR A 41 24.85 15.31 -20.10
CA TYR A 41 23.72 14.44 -20.34
C TYR A 41 24.22 13.12 -20.91
N ASP A 42 23.81 12.03 -20.27
CA ASP A 42 23.92 10.69 -20.83
C ASP A 42 22.80 10.46 -21.87
N GLU A 43 22.94 9.43 -22.71
CA GLU A 43 21.90 9.02 -23.68
C GLU A 43 20.54 8.81 -22.98
N TYR A 44 20.63 8.26 -21.78
CA TYR A 44 19.55 8.02 -20.86
C TYR A 44 18.87 9.28 -20.30
N ASP A 45 19.63 10.36 -20.10
CA ASP A 45 19.11 11.68 -19.68
C ASP A 45 18.38 12.33 -20.85
N LEU A 46 18.94 12.20 -22.04
CA LEU A 46 18.35 12.73 -23.27
C LEU A 46 17.00 12.07 -23.55
N GLN A 47 16.91 10.75 -23.47
CA GLN A 47 15.65 10.01 -23.63
C GLN A 47 14.59 10.44 -22.61
N LEU A 48 14.97 10.65 -21.33
CA LEU A 48 14.03 11.12 -20.31
C LEU A 48 13.57 12.55 -20.62
N ASN A 49 14.48 13.44 -21.03
CA ASN A 49 14.17 14.82 -21.37
C ASN A 49 13.28 14.95 -22.62
N GLU A 50 13.50 14.10 -23.63
CA GLU A 50 12.64 14.00 -24.81
C GLU A 50 11.23 13.56 -24.44
N ARG A 51 11.10 12.50 -23.64
CA ARG A 51 9.80 12.04 -23.14
C ARG A 51 9.11 13.09 -22.29
N PHE A 52 9.85 13.76 -21.41
CA PHE A 52 9.34 14.87 -20.61
C PHE A 52 8.79 15.99 -21.50
N SER A 53 9.53 16.38 -22.54
CA SER A 53 9.11 17.40 -23.49
C SER A 53 7.88 16.99 -24.31
N ALA A 54 7.80 15.71 -24.72
CA ALA A 54 6.64 15.16 -25.42
C ALA A 54 5.39 15.17 -24.53
N ILE A 55 5.51 14.72 -23.28
CA ILE A 55 4.41 14.73 -22.31
C ILE A 55 3.94 16.15 -22.02
N LYS A 56 4.85 17.13 -21.88
CA LYS A 56 4.48 18.54 -21.73
C LYS A 56 3.61 19.05 -22.87
N LYS A 57 3.94 18.68 -24.12
CA LYS A 57 3.13 19.05 -25.30
C LYS A 57 1.75 18.38 -25.25
N GLN A 58 1.68 17.10 -24.91
CA GLN A 58 0.42 16.36 -24.81
C GLN A 58 -0.49 16.93 -23.70
N VAL A 59 0.08 17.24 -22.53
CA VAL A 59 -0.67 17.89 -21.44
C VAL A 59 -1.18 19.26 -21.86
N HIS A 60 -0.36 20.07 -22.53
CA HIS A 60 -0.79 21.37 -23.03
C HIS A 60 -1.95 21.25 -24.04
N LEU A 61 -1.86 20.31 -24.99
CA LEU A 61 -2.94 20.07 -25.96
C LEU A 61 -4.23 19.59 -25.28
N ALA A 62 -4.13 18.65 -24.33
CA ALA A 62 -5.27 18.15 -23.57
C ALA A 62 -5.97 19.25 -22.74
N LEU A 63 -5.19 20.20 -22.20
CA LEU A 63 -5.73 21.35 -21.49
C LEU A 63 -6.37 22.38 -22.44
N CYS A 64 -5.82 22.58 -23.64
CA CYS A 64 -6.31 23.56 -24.61
C CYS A 64 -7.55 23.12 -25.41
N ASP A 65 -7.72 21.83 -25.68
CA ASP A 65 -8.80 21.33 -26.56
C ASP A 65 -10.12 21.11 -25.82
N SER A 66 -10.10 20.67 -24.56
CA SER A 66 -11.32 20.40 -23.78
C SER A 66 -11.16 20.33 -22.26
N ILE A 67 -10.02 20.74 -21.70
CA ILE A 67 -9.65 20.51 -20.29
C ILE A 67 -9.85 19.02 -19.93
N ASP A 68 -9.26 18.14 -20.74
CA ASP A 68 -9.34 16.69 -20.55
C ASP A 68 -8.47 16.26 -19.36
N THR A 69 -9.04 16.32 -18.15
CA THR A 69 -8.36 15.92 -16.92
C THR A 69 -7.98 14.43 -16.88
N PRO A 70 -8.79 13.47 -17.38
CA PRO A 70 -8.37 12.07 -17.48
C PRO A 70 -7.06 11.89 -18.26
N THR A 71 -6.94 12.51 -19.44
CA THR A 71 -5.75 12.41 -20.28
C THR A 71 -4.53 13.07 -19.63
N VAL A 72 -4.71 14.22 -18.96
CA VAL A 72 -3.62 14.86 -18.20
C VAL A 72 -3.13 13.96 -17.06
N MET A 73 -4.03 13.34 -16.30
CA MET A 73 -3.68 12.46 -15.18
C MET A 73 -2.93 11.20 -15.64
N GLU A 74 -3.32 10.64 -16.79
CA GLU A 74 -2.62 9.49 -17.40
C GLU A 74 -1.21 9.89 -17.88
N ASN A 75 -1.07 11.05 -18.51
CA ASN A 75 0.24 11.60 -18.90
C ASN A 75 1.17 11.83 -17.69
N ILE A 76 0.65 12.32 -16.57
CA ILE A 76 1.41 12.45 -15.32
C ILE A 76 1.85 11.07 -14.81
N ARG A 77 0.95 10.06 -14.82
CA ARG A 77 1.28 8.68 -14.42
C ARG A 77 2.42 8.10 -15.27
N GLN A 78 2.39 8.32 -16.58
CA GLN A 78 3.43 7.88 -17.50
C GLN A 78 4.78 8.58 -17.26
N LEU A 79 4.74 9.87 -16.93
CA LEU A 79 5.93 10.64 -16.57
C LEU A 79 6.56 10.11 -15.27
N ILE A 80 5.76 9.87 -14.24
CA ILE A 80 6.21 9.27 -12.97
C ILE A 80 6.84 7.91 -13.22
N THR A 81 6.18 7.06 -14.00
CA THR A 81 6.68 5.71 -14.32
C THR A 81 8.02 5.77 -15.05
N THR A 82 8.13 6.61 -16.09
CA THR A 82 9.37 6.80 -16.84
C THR A 82 10.51 7.32 -15.95
N THR A 83 10.19 8.24 -15.04
CA THR A 83 11.15 8.83 -14.10
C THR A 83 11.61 7.80 -13.05
N ASN A 84 10.70 6.97 -12.52
CA ASN A 84 11.05 5.89 -11.59
C ASN A 84 11.96 4.85 -12.25
N ILE A 85 11.69 4.47 -13.50
CA ILE A 85 12.56 3.57 -14.28
C ILE A 85 13.95 4.20 -14.44
N TYR A 86 14.00 5.50 -14.72
CA TYR A 86 15.27 6.25 -14.82
C TYR A 86 16.04 6.27 -13.49
N MET A 87 15.36 6.51 -12.36
CA MET A 87 15.98 6.59 -11.03
C MET A 87 16.53 5.25 -10.53
N ASN A 88 15.88 4.14 -10.89
CA ASN A 88 16.26 2.80 -10.44
C ASN A 88 17.31 2.12 -11.32
N ARG A 89 17.96 2.85 -12.25
CA ARG A 89 19.02 2.30 -13.09
C ARG A 89 20.24 1.94 -12.25
N THR A 90 20.70 0.70 -12.37
CA THR A 90 21.88 0.19 -11.66
C THR A 90 23.14 0.91 -12.18
N ASN A 91 23.95 1.47 -11.29
CA ASN A 91 25.28 2.06 -11.54
C ASN A 91 25.35 3.42 -12.26
N ALA A 92 24.25 4.15 -12.48
CA ALA A 92 24.30 5.47 -13.13
C ALA A 92 24.17 6.63 -12.14
N THR A 93 24.96 7.69 -12.32
CA THR A 93 24.76 8.97 -11.63
C THR A 93 23.53 9.64 -12.23
N VAL A 94 22.41 9.63 -11.50
CA VAL A 94 21.18 10.31 -11.94
C VAL A 94 21.39 11.82 -12.01
N ASN A 95 20.92 12.43 -13.09
CA ASN A 95 20.88 13.88 -13.26
C ASN A 95 19.80 14.48 -12.36
N ARG A 96 20.25 15.04 -11.23
CA ARG A 96 19.39 15.54 -10.17
C ARG A 96 18.64 16.81 -10.57
N LEU A 97 19.20 17.62 -11.47
CA LEU A 97 18.55 18.81 -12.00
C LEU A 97 17.36 18.44 -12.88
N LEU A 98 17.51 17.41 -13.72
CA LEU A 98 16.40 16.88 -14.52
C LEU A 98 15.27 16.35 -13.64
N LEU A 99 15.60 15.60 -12.58
CA LEU A 99 14.60 15.15 -11.59
C LEU A 99 13.89 16.32 -10.89
N ARG A 100 14.63 17.36 -10.50
CA ARG A 100 14.09 18.59 -9.90
C ARG A 100 13.07 19.25 -10.85
N ASN A 101 13.43 19.41 -12.12
CA ASN A 101 12.59 20.05 -13.13
C ASN A 101 11.29 19.26 -13.38
N ILE A 102 11.37 17.93 -13.45
CA ILE A 102 10.19 17.06 -13.61
C ILE A 102 9.27 17.19 -12.39
N ALA A 103 9.84 17.15 -11.18
CA ALA A 103 9.07 17.23 -9.95
C ALA A 103 8.38 18.61 -9.80
N ALA A 104 9.09 19.69 -10.08
CA ALA A 104 8.54 21.05 -10.08
C ALA A 104 7.40 21.21 -11.10
N TYR A 105 7.53 20.58 -12.28
CA TYR A 105 6.45 20.58 -13.27
C TYR A 105 5.20 19.83 -12.79
N ILE A 106 5.37 18.65 -12.18
CA ILE A 106 4.24 17.88 -11.63
C ILE A 106 3.59 18.64 -10.47
N THR A 107 4.36 19.26 -9.57
CA THR A 107 3.84 20.13 -8.51
C THR A 107 3.02 21.28 -9.10
N GLY A 108 3.53 21.98 -10.13
CA GLY A 108 2.76 23.04 -10.80
C GLY A 108 1.47 22.55 -11.46
N LEU A 109 1.42 21.33 -12.01
CA LEU A 109 0.17 20.75 -12.51
C LEU A 109 -0.83 20.47 -11.39
N ILE A 110 -0.37 19.95 -10.25
CA ILE A 110 -1.19 19.69 -9.07
C ILE A 110 -1.76 21.02 -8.52
N ASP A 111 -0.96 22.09 -8.54
CA ASP A 111 -1.39 23.43 -8.14
C ASP A 111 -2.45 24.00 -9.09
N ILE A 112 -2.30 23.82 -10.41
CA ILE A 112 -3.30 24.22 -11.41
C ILE A 112 -4.64 23.52 -11.14
N PHE A 113 -4.62 22.26 -10.72
CA PHE A 113 -5.83 21.53 -10.34
C PHE A 113 -6.31 21.82 -8.91
N GLY A 114 -5.62 22.68 -8.15
CA GLY A 114 -6.00 23.11 -6.81
C GLY A 114 -5.89 22.02 -5.73
N LEU A 115 -5.05 21.00 -5.96
CA LEU A 115 -4.92 19.86 -5.04
C LEU A 115 -3.93 20.11 -3.89
N ASN A 116 -3.06 21.13 -4.02
CA ASN A 116 -2.13 21.55 -2.96
C ASN A 116 -2.73 22.69 -2.14
N SER A 117 -2.57 22.63 -0.82
CA SER A 117 -3.17 23.60 0.12
C SER A 117 -2.25 24.76 0.52
N SER A 118 -0.96 24.69 0.19
CA SER A 118 0.02 25.75 0.45
C SER A 118 0.63 26.20 -0.88
N VAL A 119 0.90 27.50 -1.01
CA VAL A 119 1.68 28.01 -2.14
C VAL A 119 3.10 27.44 -1.98
N PRO A 120 3.56 26.56 -2.88
CA PRO A 120 4.93 26.08 -2.77
C PRO A 120 5.85 27.28 -2.95
N SER A 121 6.78 27.47 -2.01
CA SER A 121 7.96 28.30 -2.24
C SER A 121 8.56 27.89 -3.58
N THR A 122 9.19 28.78 -4.35
CA THR A 122 9.72 28.47 -5.71
C THR A 122 10.67 27.26 -5.76
N ASP A 123 11.19 26.84 -4.61
CA ASP A 123 12.07 25.69 -4.45
C ASP A 123 11.43 24.45 -3.79
N ASP A 124 10.19 24.55 -3.34
CA ASP A 124 9.49 23.48 -2.63
C ASP A 124 8.82 22.53 -3.63
N ILE A 125 9.09 21.24 -3.44
CA ILE A 125 8.65 20.17 -4.33
C ILE A 125 7.83 19.19 -3.50
N GLY A 126 6.58 18.98 -3.87
CA GLY A 126 5.76 18.01 -3.17
C GLY A 126 4.28 18.02 -3.52
N PHE A 127 3.58 17.20 -2.75
CA PHE A 127 2.14 17.08 -2.67
C PHE A 127 1.76 17.22 -1.19
N THR A 128 1.16 18.34 -0.81
CA THR A 128 0.80 18.64 0.59
C THR A 128 -0.72 18.77 0.71
N ARG A 129 -1.37 17.78 1.33
CA ARG A 129 -2.77 17.91 1.75
C ARG A 129 -2.85 18.72 3.03
N SER A 130 -3.92 19.51 3.15
CA SER A 130 -4.34 20.09 4.43
C SER A 130 -4.57 18.97 5.45
N THR A 131 -3.58 18.67 6.27
CA THR A 131 -3.81 18.19 7.63
C THR A 131 -3.70 19.44 8.50
N GLU A 132 -4.75 19.78 9.26
CA GLU A 132 -4.93 21.04 10.03
C GLU A 132 -3.79 21.39 11.02
N GLN A 133 -2.74 20.57 11.08
CA GLN A 133 -1.62 20.64 12.02
C GLN A 133 -0.31 21.15 11.41
N GLN A 134 -0.22 21.40 10.10
CA GLN A 134 0.97 22.01 9.48
C GLN A 134 0.89 23.55 9.46
N ALA A 135 0.79 24.17 10.64
CA ALA A 135 0.80 25.62 10.83
C ALA A 135 2.17 26.18 11.27
N SER A 136 3.23 25.37 11.29
CA SER A 136 4.57 25.80 11.69
C SER A 136 5.48 25.99 10.49
N ALA A 137 6.00 27.21 10.30
CA ALA A 137 7.00 27.59 9.30
C ALA A 137 8.39 26.93 9.49
N VAL A 138 8.50 25.99 10.43
CA VAL A 138 9.70 25.21 10.71
C VAL A 138 9.48 23.81 10.12
N ASN A 139 10.28 23.46 9.11
CA ASN A 139 10.30 22.11 8.57
C ASN A 139 10.81 21.15 9.65
N VAL A 140 9.89 20.48 10.34
CA VAL A 140 10.20 19.45 11.35
C VAL A 140 11.10 18.37 10.75
N GLU A 141 10.93 18.05 9.46
CA GLU A 141 11.80 17.15 8.71
C GLU A 141 13.26 17.60 8.72
N ASP A 142 13.55 18.89 8.49
CA ASP A 142 14.92 19.41 8.41
C ASP A 142 15.63 19.31 9.76
N ILE A 143 14.89 19.49 10.86
CA ILE A 143 15.41 19.32 12.23
C ILE A 143 15.63 17.85 12.56
N ALA A 144 14.68 16.98 12.21
CA ALA A 144 14.74 15.56 12.55
C ALA A 144 15.75 14.78 11.68
N MET A 145 15.97 15.21 10.43
CA MET A 145 16.82 14.54 9.45
C MET A 145 18.21 14.14 9.95
N PRO A 146 19.03 15.04 10.55
CA PRO A 146 20.36 14.65 11.01
C PRO A 146 20.32 13.54 12.08
N TYR A 147 19.34 13.57 12.98
CA TYR A 147 19.19 12.55 14.02
C TYR A 147 18.78 11.20 13.42
N VAL A 148 17.84 11.20 12.49
CA VAL A 148 17.39 9.98 11.80
C VAL A 148 18.51 9.40 10.93
N GLU A 149 19.32 10.23 10.29
CA GLU A 149 20.48 9.76 9.51
C GLU A 149 21.54 9.10 10.41
N GLN A 150 21.87 9.70 11.55
CA GLN A 150 22.80 9.08 12.49
C GLN A 150 22.24 7.78 13.08
N PHE A 151 20.94 7.74 13.39
CA PHE A 151 20.30 6.51 13.85
C PHE A 151 20.32 5.40 12.79
N ALA A 152 20.02 5.74 11.53
CA ALA A 152 20.07 4.79 10.42
C ALA A 152 21.48 4.20 10.26
N LEU A 153 22.53 5.03 10.31
CA LEU A 153 23.92 4.59 10.26
C LEU A 153 24.29 3.66 11.43
N PHE A 154 23.87 4.00 12.65
CA PHE A 154 24.08 3.16 13.83
C PHE A 154 23.39 1.79 13.66
N ARG A 155 22.12 1.78 13.26
CA ARG A 155 21.36 0.55 12.99
C ARG A 155 22.01 -0.29 11.90
N ASP A 156 22.48 0.31 10.82
CA ASP A 156 23.15 -0.38 9.72
C ASP A 156 24.46 -1.05 10.17
N ALA A 157 25.22 -0.39 11.05
CA ALA A 157 26.41 -0.96 11.67
C ALA A 157 26.06 -2.15 12.60
N VAL A 158 25.05 -1.99 13.47
CA VAL A 158 24.58 -3.05 14.37
C VAL A 158 24.04 -4.26 13.57
N ARG A 159 23.27 -4.01 12.52
CA ARG A 159 22.75 -5.07 11.63
C ARG A 159 23.89 -5.83 10.95
N THR A 160 24.91 -5.13 10.48
CA THR A 160 26.09 -5.75 9.86
C THR A 160 26.78 -6.71 10.83
N GLN A 161 27.03 -6.25 12.06
CA GLN A 161 27.61 -7.09 13.12
C GLN A 161 26.71 -8.26 13.51
N ALA A 162 25.40 -8.04 13.61
CA ALA A 162 24.44 -9.10 13.94
C ALA A 162 24.35 -10.18 12.86
N ILE A 163 24.50 -9.83 11.59
CA ILE A 163 24.58 -10.80 10.46
C ILE A 163 25.86 -11.64 10.59
N GLU A 164 27.00 -11.01 10.89
CA GLU A 164 28.28 -11.70 11.07
C GLU A 164 28.23 -12.70 12.24
N VAL A 165 27.67 -12.28 13.38
CA VAL A 165 27.50 -13.11 14.58
C VAL A 165 26.31 -14.08 14.46
N LYS A 166 25.47 -13.95 13.41
CA LYS A 166 24.22 -14.70 13.19
C LYS A 166 23.23 -14.60 14.35
N ASN A 167 23.23 -13.47 15.07
CA ASN A 167 22.33 -13.25 16.19
C ASN A 167 20.94 -12.80 15.68
N LYS A 168 19.95 -13.70 15.78
CA LYS A 168 18.59 -13.45 15.32
C LYS A 168 17.81 -12.46 16.18
N GLU A 169 18.13 -12.35 17.46
CA GLU A 169 17.42 -11.46 18.39
C GLU A 169 17.72 -10.00 18.09
N ILE A 170 18.99 -9.67 17.84
CA ILE A 170 19.40 -8.31 17.47
C ILE A 170 18.79 -7.91 16.11
N LEU A 171 18.72 -8.85 15.16
CA LEU A 171 18.04 -8.61 13.88
C LEU A 171 16.54 -8.36 14.07
N ALA A 172 15.88 -9.12 14.94
CA ALA A 172 14.46 -8.91 15.27
C ALA A 172 14.21 -7.55 15.92
N LEU A 173 15.11 -7.10 16.82
CA LEU A 173 15.03 -5.75 17.41
C LEU A 173 15.21 -4.65 16.35
N CYS A 174 16.14 -4.82 15.41
CA CYS A 174 16.32 -3.89 14.30
C CYS A 174 15.08 -3.83 13.40
N ASP A 175 14.46 -4.98 13.11
CA ASP A 175 13.24 -5.08 12.31
C ASP A 175 12.04 -4.47 13.05
N HIS A 176 11.93 -4.65 14.37
CA HIS A 176 10.88 -4.04 15.20
C HIS A 176 10.94 -2.50 15.14
N VAL A 177 12.13 -1.92 15.34
CA VAL A 177 12.27 -0.45 15.23
C VAL A 177 11.95 0.04 13.81
N ARG A 178 12.38 -0.70 12.77
CA ARG A 178 12.11 -0.33 11.37
C ARG A 178 10.63 -0.38 11.02
N ASN A 179 9.92 -1.43 11.45
CA ASN A 179 8.58 -1.75 10.95
C ASN A 179 7.46 -1.24 11.87
N GLU A 180 7.71 -1.09 13.17
CA GLU A 180 6.70 -0.75 14.18
C GLU A 180 6.89 0.68 14.68
N VAL A 181 8.07 0.97 15.27
CA VAL A 181 8.34 2.23 15.98
C VAL A 181 8.52 3.44 15.05
N LEU A 182 9.44 3.36 14.08
CA LEU A 182 9.73 4.51 13.21
C LEU A 182 8.54 4.98 12.37
N PRO A 183 7.68 4.08 11.84
CA PRO A 183 6.50 4.50 11.11
C PRO A 183 5.48 5.28 11.98
N GLU A 184 5.40 5.02 13.29
CA GLU A 184 4.53 5.80 14.20
C GLU A 184 5.01 7.25 14.34
N LEU A 185 6.31 7.47 14.16
CA LEU A 185 6.93 8.79 14.15
C LEU A 185 6.95 9.42 12.75
N GLY A 186 6.33 8.80 11.74
CA GLY A 186 6.32 9.30 10.37
C GLY A 186 7.62 9.03 9.60
N VAL A 187 8.45 8.08 10.04
CA VAL A 187 9.74 7.77 9.40
C VAL A 187 9.74 6.36 8.82
N ARG A 188 10.02 6.22 7.53
CA ARG A 188 10.23 4.94 6.85
C ARG A 188 11.71 4.78 6.49
N LEU A 189 12.31 3.69 6.95
CA LEU A 189 13.66 3.27 6.54
C LEU A 189 13.55 2.13 5.54
N GLU A 190 14.04 2.36 4.32
CA GLU A 190 14.09 1.36 3.26
C GLU A 190 15.52 0.91 3.01
N ASP A 191 15.76 -0.40 3.15
CA ASP A 191 17.08 -0.98 2.95
C ASP A 191 17.35 -1.11 1.45
N ARG A 192 18.39 -0.46 0.95
CA ARG A 192 18.74 -0.53 -0.46
C ARG A 192 19.53 -1.81 -0.73
N THR A 193 19.02 -2.64 -1.64
CA THR A 193 19.70 -3.88 -2.03
C THR A 193 21.09 -3.59 -2.61
N GLY A 194 22.11 -4.27 -2.09
CA GLY A 194 23.50 -4.11 -2.52
C GLY A 194 24.29 -2.99 -1.83
N THR A 195 23.65 -2.15 -1.00
CA THR A 195 24.35 -1.17 -0.17
C THR A 195 23.88 -1.27 1.27
N ASN A 196 24.80 -1.30 2.24
CA ASN A 196 24.46 -1.30 3.68
C ASN A 196 23.97 0.08 4.17
N LYS A 197 23.38 0.92 3.31
CA LYS A 197 22.86 2.25 3.67
C LYS A 197 21.34 2.26 3.51
N ALA A 198 20.65 2.58 4.59
CA ALA A 198 19.21 2.82 4.58
C ALA A 198 18.85 4.12 3.85
N THR A 199 17.69 4.11 3.18
CA THR A 199 17.04 5.29 2.60
C THR A 199 15.95 5.79 3.55
N ILE A 200 15.96 7.08 3.86
CA ILE A 200 15.04 7.71 4.81
C ILE A 200 13.93 8.44 4.04
N LYS A 201 12.68 8.05 4.29
CA LYS A 201 11.48 8.73 3.78
C LYS A 201 10.65 9.23 4.96
N PHE A 202 10.30 10.51 4.94
CA PHE A 202 9.37 11.08 5.91
C PHE A 202 7.96 11.00 5.32
N CYS A 203 7.01 10.46 6.06
CA CYS A 203 5.63 10.33 5.65
C CYS A 203 4.73 10.93 6.72
N ASP A 204 3.51 11.29 6.35
CA ASP A 204 2.51 11.73 7.32
C ASP A 204 2.19 10.57 8.29
N PRO A 205 2.43 10.74 9.61
CA PRO A 205 2.14 9.73 10.62
C PRO A 205 0.67 9.26 10.61
N GLU A 206 -0.28 10.15 10.27
CA GLU A 206 -1.70 9.82 10.22
C GLU A 206 -2.05 8.92 9.01
N VAL A 207 -1.35 9.10 7.89
CA VAL A 207 -1.50 8.21 6.72
C VAL A 207 -0.96 6.83 7.06
N LEU A 208 0.20 6.73 7.70
CA LEU A 208 0.79 5.45 8.08
C LEU A 208 -0.05 4.70 9.13
N ARG A 209 -0.60 5.41 10.12
CA ARG A 209 -1.50 4.83 11.11
C ARG A 209 -2.76 4.25 10.46
N ARG A 210 -3.39 5.02 9.56
CA ARG A 210 -4.59 4.61 8.83
C ARG A 210 -4.32 3.42 7.91
N GLU A 211 -3.19 3.40 7.19
CA GLU A 211 -2.79 2.26 6.36
C GLU A 211 -2.56 1.00 7.22
N ARG A 212 -1.93 1.13 8.40
CA ARG A 212 -1.69 0.00 9.30
C ARG A 212 -2.99 -0.54 9.91
N GLU A 213 -3.89 0.32 10.35
CA GLU A 213 -5.21 -0.08 10.85
C GLU A 213 -6.03 -0.81 9.77
N GLN A 214 -6.02 -0.30 8.54
CA GLN A 214 -6.66 -0.96 7.40
C GLN A 214 -6.00 -2.30 7.08
N ALA A 215 -4.66 -2.38 7.12
CA ALA A 215 -3.94 -3.63 6.90
C ALA A 215 -4.25 -4.67 7.98
N LEU A 216 -4.30 -4.27 9.25
CA LEU A 216 -4.70 -5.12 10.38
C LEU A 216 -6.14 -5.62 10.23
N LEU A 217 -7.06 -4.76 9.82
CA LEU A 217 -8.46 -5.13 9.59
C LEU A 217 -8.61 -6.13 8.43
N VAL A 218 -7.86 -5.90 7.35
CA VAL A 218 -7.82 -6.81 6.19
C VAL A 218 -7.14 -8.14 6.54
N GLU A 219 -6.10 -8.11 7.39
CA GLU A 219 -5.44 -9.33 7.83
C GLU A 219 -6.34 -10.14 8.76
N LYS A 220 -7.02 -9.48 9.70
CA LYS A 220 -8.01 -10.11 10.60
C LYS A 220 -9.16 -10.73 9.83
N SER A 221 -9.74 -10.04 8.84
CA SER A 221 -10.81 -10.60 8.01
C SER A 221 -10.35 -11.80 7.17
N LYS A 222 -9.10 -11.76 6.65
CA LYS A 222 -8.49 -12.92 5.96
C LYS A 222 -8.21 -14.10 6.89
N GLN A 223 -7.85 -13.84 8.15
CA GLN A 223 -7.66 -14.90 9.15
C GLN A 223 -9.00 -15.55 9.51
N GLU A 224 -10.03 -14.75 9.79
CA GLU A 224 -11.39 -15.21 10.06
C GLU A 224 -11.98 -16.02 8.89
N GLU A 225 -11.77 -15.58 7.65
CA GLU A 225 -12.23 -16.32 6.46
C GLU A 225 -11.50 -17.67 6.31
N LYS A 226 -10.17 -17.70 6.55
CA LYS A 226 -9.38 -18.94 6.53
C LYS A 226 -9.85 -19.91 7.62
N GLU A 227 -10.18 -19.43 8.81
CA GLU A 227 -10.69 -20.24 9.91
C GLU A 227 -12.08 -20.80 9.61
N ARG A 228 -13.00 -19.95 9.12
CA ARG A 228 -14.34 -20.39 8.68
C ARG A 228 -14.26 -21.47 7.60
N ARG A 229 -13.37 -21.29 6.61
CA ARG A 229 -13.17 -22.27 5.52
C ARG A 229 -12.58 -23.60 6.02
N LYS A 230 -11.72 -23.59 7.04
CA LYS A 230 -11.19 -24.82 7.66
C LYS A 230 -12.28 -25.57 8.43
N LEU A 231 -13.10 -24.86 9.20
CA LEU A 231 -14.19 -25.44 9.98
C LEU A 231 -15.25 -26.10 9.08
N GLU A 232 -15.65 -25.41 8.00
CA GLU A 232 -16.60 -25.94 7.02
C GLU A 232 -16.07 -27.20 6.30
N GLN A 233 -14.77 -27.22 5.98
CA GLN A 233 -14.12 -28.40 5.39
C GLN A 233 -14.07 -29.60 6.35
N GLN A 234 -13.90 -29.37 7.66
CA GLN A 234 -13.94 -30.44 8.67
C GLN A 234 -15.36 -31.00 8.82
N LEU A 235 -16.36 -30.14 8.99
CA LEU A 235 -17.77 -30.55 9.08
C LEU A 235 -18.24 -31.29 7.83
N ALA A 236 -17.83 -30.86 6.64
CA ALA A 236 -18.15 -31.54 5.38
C ALA A 236 -17.47 -32.92 5.26
N LYS A 237 -16.26 -33.11 5.82
CA LYS A 237 -15.59 -34.41 5.87
C LYS A 237 -16.29 -35.35 6.85
N GLU A 238 -16.61 -34.87 8.05
CA GLU A 238 -17.32 -35.64 9.07
C GLU A 238 -18.72 -36.05 8.62
N ALA A 239 -19.46 -35.16 7.95
CA ALA A 239 -20.76 -35.47 7.38
C ALA A 239 -20.67 -36.51 6.25
N LYS A 240 -19.62 -36.48 5.42
CA LYS A 240 -19.36 -37.51 4.40
C LYS A 240 -19.01 -38.86 5.03
N GLU A 241 -18.24 -38.86 6.11
CA GLU A 241 -17.88 -40.08 6.84
C GLU A 241 -19.08 -40.68 7.59
N ALA A 242 -19.92 -39.87 8.22
CA ALA A 242 -21.16 -40.30 8.87
C ALA A 242 -22.15 -40.88 7.85
N LYS A 243 -22.29 -40.26 6.67
CA LYS A 243 -23.08 -40.81 5.55
C LYS A 243 -22.51 -42.13 5.01
N LYS A 244 -21.19 -42.30 5.01
CA LYS A 244 -20.52 -43.54 4.60
C LYS A 244 -20.67 -44.67 5.64
N LYS A 245 -20.67 -44.34 6.93
CA LYS A 245 -20.92 -45.30 8.03
C LYS A 245 -22.38 -45.76 8.04
N THR A 246 -23.34 -44.84 7.96
CA THR A 246 -24.78 -45.16 7.88
C THR A 246 -25.17 -45.93 6.61
N SER A 247 -24.49 -45.68 5.48
CA SER A 247 -24.69 -46.46 4.24
C SER A 247 -24.12 -47.89 4.33
N LYS A 248 -23.05 -48.11 5.10
CA LYS A 248 -22.52 -49.45 5.40
C LYS A 248 -23.40 -50.22 6.39
N GLU A 249 -23.95 -49.53 7.40
CA GLU A 249 -24.90 -50.09 8.37
C GLU A 249 -26.17 -50.62 7.66
N LYS A 250 -26.75 -49.81 6.76
CA LYS A 250 -27.96 -50.17 5.99
C LYS A 250 -27.74 -51.30 4.97
N LYS A 251 -26.49 -51.59 4.57
CA LYS A 251 -26.18 -52.74 3.71
C LYS A 251 -26.07 -54.06 4.48
N ASN A 252 -25.84 -54.01 5.80
CA ASN A 252 -25.66 -55.20 6.63
C ASN A 252 -26.99 -55.73 7.23
N THR A 253 -28.06 -54.94 7.17
CA THR A 253 -29.40 -55.33 7.66
C THR A 253 -30.29 -55.95 6.58
N ASN A 254 -29.87 -56.00 5.32
CA ASN A 254 -30.71 -56.50 4.21
C ASN A 254 -30.47 -57.98 3.85
N SER A 255 -29.94 -58.76 4.80
CA SER A 255 -29.61 -60.18 4.67
C SER A 255 -30.12 -60.98 5.88
N LYS A 256 -31.38 -60.80 6.28
CA LYS A 256 -32.13 -61.85 6.99
C LYS A 256 -33.62 -61.57 7.01
N ASP A 257 -34.27 -62.33 6.14
CA ASP A 257 -35.54 -63.03 6.32
C ASP A 257 -36.87 -62.29 6.10
N SER A 258 -37.59 -62.94 5.19
CA SER A 258 -38.97 -62.78 4.77
C SER A 258 -39.92 -63.45 5.74
N SER A 259 -41.04 -62.80 6.09
CA SER A 259 -42.37 -63.44 6.25
C SER A 259 -43.46 -62.37 6.38
N GLN A 260 -44.49 -62.52 5.56
CA GLN A 260 -45.68 -61.68 5.33
C GLN A 260 -46.90 -62.26 6.12
N PRO A 261 -48.18 -61.76 6.05
CA PRO A 261 -48.75 -60.51 5.49
C PRO A 261 -50.01 -59.92 6.25
N VAL A 262 -50.65 -58.88 5.65
CA VAL A 262 -52.10 -58.45 5.74
C VAL A 262 -52.54 -57.68 7.02
N THR A 263 -53.31 -56.57 7.09
CA THR A 263 -54.25 -55.82 6.20
C THR A 263 -54.36 -54.33 6.61
N VAL A 264 -54.38 -53.45 5.61
CA VAL A 264 -55.27 -52.29 5.34
C VAL A 264 -56.28 -51.84 6.42
N GLU A 265 -56.21 -50.57 6.84
CA GLU A 265 -57.30 -49.59 6.69
C GLU A 265 -56.83 -48.15 6.91
N THR A 266 -57.04 -47.32 5.89
CA THR A 266 -56.90 -45.86 5.91
C THR A 266 -58.28 -45.24 6.05
N VAL A 267 -58.50 -44.44 7.09
CA VAL A 267 -59.55 -43.40 7.10
C VAL A 267 -58.97 -42.12 7.68
N THR A 268 -59.41 -41.04 7.04
CA THR A 268 -58.96 -39.66 6.99
C THR A 268 -59.40 -38.78 8.16
N GLU A 269 -58.80 -37.58 8.19
CA GLU A 269 -59.28 -36.30 8.76
C GLU A 269 -59.02 -35.98 10.23
N GLY A 270 -58.58 -34.73 10.46
CA GLY A 270 -58.64 -34.10 11.78
C GLY A 270 -57.54 -33.06 12.01
N ALA A 271 -57.78 -31.83 11.55
CA ALA A 271 -57.00 -30.63 11.83
C ALA A 271 -56.70 -30.43 13.33
N THR A 272 -55.59 -29.74 13.67
CA THR A 272 -55.58 -28.58 14.58
C THR A 272 -54.25 -27.83 14.43
N ALA A 273 -54.34 -26.59 13.98
CA ALA A 273 -53.27 -25.60 14.06
C ALA A 273 -53.10 -25.14 15.51
N MET A 274 -51.86 -25.01 15.99
CA MET A 274 -51.59 -24.21 17.19
C MET A 274 -50.31 -23.41 17.02
N THR A 275 -50.53 -22.18 16.58
CA THR A 275 -49.67 -21.01 16.74
C THR A 275 -49.40 -20.81 18.24
N ILE A 276 -48.14 -20.69 18.63
CA ILE A 276 -47.69 -20.04 19.87
C ILE A 276 -46.69 -19.00 19.37
N ASP A 277 -47.16 -17.81 19.04
CA ASP A 277 -47.43 -16.67 19.92
C ASP A 277 -46.16 -16.11 20.58
N ASN A 278 -46.03 -14.81 20.34
CA ASN A 278 -44.86 -13.97 20.47
C ASN A 278 -45.31 -12.83 21.39
N SER A 279 -44.87 -12.84 22.64
CA SER A 279 -45.08 -11.82 23.68
C SER A 279 -44.13 -12.21 24.81
N GLU A 280 -43.36 -11.37 25.50
CA GLU A 280 -43.22 -9.94 25.74
C GLU A 280 -41.75 -9.79 26.20
N GLY A 281 -40.99 -8.73 25.92
CA GLY A 281 -41.27 -7.38 26.38
C GLY A 281 -40.35 -7.00 27.56
N ILE A 282 -39.37 -6.14 27.26
CA ILE A 282 -38.90 -5.02 28.10
C ILE A 282 -38.09 -5.35 29.38
N ASN A 283 -36.77 -5.12 29.30
CA ASN A 283 -36.10 -3.96 29.92
C ASN A 283 -34.70 -3.76 29.32
#